data_AF-A0A3N2NG56-F1
#
_entry.id   AF-A0A3N2NG56-F1
#
_cell.length_a   1.000
_cell.length_b   1.000
_cell.length_c   1.000
_cell.angle_alpha   90.00
_cell.angle_beta   90.00
_cell.angle_gamma   90.00
#
_symmetry.space_group_name_H-M   'P 1'
#
loop_
_entity.id
_entity.type
_entity.pdbx_description
1 polymer ?
#
loop_
_entity_poly.entity_id
_entity_poly.type
_entity_poly.pdbx_seq_one_letter_code
_entity_poly.pdbx_strand_id
1 'polypeptide(L)'
;MKVETTALSIKHIAQMYCANGKYFADLYRNRISGYAAWCEHELCCGFYFNAANIGPYMSLDETCLSNGEVWTFLTNKDGHGGKGTLAAAIPGTKSDEIISILIAAMSKSVRRKVKEVTCDLSPSMMLIAGEVFYNAHVVND
;
A
#
# COMPACT_ATOMS: atom_id res chain seq x y z
N MET A 1 16.79 16.25 18.87
CA MET A 1 15.83 17.00 18.05
C MET A 1 14.48 16.33 18.20
N LYS A 2 13.49 16.96 18.85
CA LYS A 2 12.12 16.41 18.91
C LYS A 2 11.52 16.57 17.51
N VAL A 3 11.17 15.46 16.87
CA VAL A 3 10.41 15.49 15.62
C VAL A 3 8.97 15.88 16.00
N GLU A 4 8.43 16.94 15.40
CA GLU A 4 7.02 17.27 15.57
C GLU A 4 6.16 16.13 15.04
N THR A 5 5.27 15.60 15.88
CA THR A 5 4.38 14.47 15.54
C THR A 5 3.02 14.91 15.05
N THR A 6 2.73 16.22 15.05
CA THR A 6 1.46 16.77 14.60
C THR A 6 1.42 16.79 13.07
N ALA A 7 0.44 16.12 12.49
CA ALA A 7 0.23 16.16 11.05
C ALA A 7 -0.20 17.57 10.60
N LEU A 8 0.57 18.17 9.71
CA LEU A 8 0.29 19.48 9.11
C LEU A 8 0.23 19.34 7.60
N SER A 9 -0.69 20.07 6.96
CA SER A 9 -0.72 20.11 5.50
C SER A 9 0.54 20.80 4.94
N ILE A 10 1.00 20.36 3.77
CA ILE A 10 2.16 20.96 3.08
C ILE A 10 2.00 22.49 2.88
N LYS A 11 0.76 22.96 2.68
CA LYS A 11 0.44 24.38 2.55
C LYS A 11 0.61 25.13 3.86
N HIS A 12 0.22 24.51 4.97
CA HIS A 12 0.39 25.09 6.31
C HIS A 12 1.87 25.15 6.70
N ILE A 13 2.63 24.09 6.41
CA ILE A 13 4.08 24.08 6.59
C ILE A 13 4.70 25.26 5.82
N ALA A 14 4.35 25.45 4.54
CA ALA A 14 4.84 26.59 3.76
C ALA A 14 4.51 27.94 4.41
N GLN A 15 3.28 28.12 4.91
CA GLN A 15 2.86 29.36 5.58
C GLN A 15 3.68 29.65 6.84
N MET A 16 4.01 28.63 7.66
CA MET A 16 4.85 28.78 8.85
C MET A 16 6.26 29.32 8.52
N TYR A 17 6.76 29.02 7.32
CA TYR A 17 8.05 29.50 6.82
C TYR A 17 7.92 30.68 5.85
N CYS A 18 6.80 31.42 5.88
CA CYS A 18 6.52 32.58 5.03
C CYS A 18 6.62 32.30 3.51
N ALA A 19 6.40 31.05 3.10
CA ALA A 19 6.40 30.62 1.70
C ALA A 19 4.97 30.53 1.13
N ASN A 20 4.84 30.69 -0.18
CA ASN A 20 3.56 30.50 -0.87
C ASN A 20 3.15 29.02 -0.85
N GLY A 21 2.08 28.69 -0.13
CA GLY A 21 1.63 27.31 0.03
C GLY A 21 1.19 26.62 -1.27
N LYS A 22 0.61 27.33 -2.24
CA LYS A 22 0.23 26.75 -3.53
C LYS A 22 1.46 26.35 -4.32
N TYR A 23 2.45 27.26 -4.41
CA TYR A 23 3.71 27.00 -5.09
C TYR A 23 4.50 25.88 -4.42
N PHE A 24 4.60 25.89 -3.09
CA PHE A 24 5.33 24.85 -2.35
C PHE A 24 4.69 23.47 -2.49
N ALA A 25 3.35 23.39 -2.48
CA ALA A 25 2.64 22.14 -2.74
C ALA A 25 2.91 21.58 -4.15
N ASP A 26 2.98 22.46 -5.16
CA ASP A 26 3.31 22.08 -6.53
C ASP A 26 4.76 21.57 -6.65
N LEU A 27 5.70 22.29 -6.05
CA LEU A 27 7.11 21.90 -6.00
C LEU A 27 7.29 20.55 -5.29
N TYR A 28 6.62 20.36 -4.15
CA TYR A 28 6.62 19.09 -3.42
C TYR A 28 6.17 17.94 -4.30
N ARG A 29 4.98 18.05 -4.89
CA ARG A 29 4.43 17.00 -5.75
C ARG A 29 5.33 16.69 -6.95
N ASN A 30 5.81 17.72 -7.64
CA ASN A 30 6.35 17.56 -9.00
C ASN A 30 7.88 17.54 -9.07
N ARG A 31 8.59 17.88 -7.99
CA ARG A 31 10.05 18.04 -8.01
C ARG A 31 10.76 17.48 -6.78
N ILE A 32 10.33 17.82 -5.57
CA ILE A 32 11.16 17.59 -4.35
C ILE A 32 10.71 16.43 -3.47
N SER A 33 9.52 15.86 -3.65
CA SER A 33 9.07 14.68 -2.88
C SER A 33 9.77 13.37 -3.27
N GLY A 34 10.42 13.33 -4.45
CA GLY A 34 10.96 12.10 -5.02
C GLY A 34 9.89 11.17 -5.62
N TYR A 35 8.61 11.58 -5.65
CA TYR A 35 7.50 10.74 -6.13
C TYR A 35 7.72 10.21 -7.57
N ALA A 36 8.15 11.06 -8.51
CA ALA A 36 8.37 10.65 -9.89
C ALA A 36 9.44 9.55 -10.01
N ALA A 37 10.57 9.73 -9.32
CA ALA A 37 11.62 8.71 -9.27
C ALA A 37 11.10 7.43 -8.59
N TRP A 38 10.37 7.55 -7.48
CA TRP A 38 9.77 6.40 -6.81
C TRP A 38 8.82 5.64 -7.76
N CYS A 39 7.97 6.32 -8.53
CA CYS A 39 7.11 5.67 -9.53
C CYS A 39 7.93 4.89 -10.58
N GLU A 40 8.99 5.47 -11.11
CA GLU A 40 9.84 4.80 -12.11
C GLU A 40 10.57 3.57 -11.57
N HIS A 41 10.94 3.56 -10.29
CA HIS A 41 11.73 2.47 -9.71
C HIS A 41 10.86 1.40 -9.04
N GLU A 42 9.76 1.81 -8.39
CA GLU A 42 8.98 0.97 -7.47
C GLU A 42 7.58 0.65 -8.00
N LEU A 43 7.06 1.41 -8.99
CA LEU A 43 5.79 1.15 -9.69
C LEU A 43 6.00 0.78 -11.17
N CYS A 44 7.21 0.41 -11.58
CA CYS A 44 7.59 0.29 -12.99
C CYS A 44 6.74 -0.70 -13.81
N CYS A 45 6.20 -1.74 -13.17
CA CYS A 45 5.32 -2.74 -13.79
C CYS A 45 3.83 -2.46 -13.58
N GLY A 46 3.47 -1.23 -13.16
CA GLY A 46 2.08 -0.85 -12.89
C GLY A 46 1.56 -1.28 -11.52
N PHE A 47 2.39 -1.87 -10.65
CA PHE A 47 2.05 -2.18 -9.27
C PHE A 47 3.27 -2.05 -8.37
N TYR A 48 3.04 -1.86 -7.08
CA TYR A 48 4.07 -1.83 -6.04
C TYR A 48 4.09 -3.16 -5.31
N PHE A 49 5.28 -3.66 -5.01
CA PHE A 49 5.45 -4.84 -4.17
C PHE A 49 6.75 -4.81 -3.37
N ASN A 50 6.67 -5.17 -2.08
CA ASN A 50 7.82 -5.28 -1.21
C ASN A 50 7.71 -6.51 -0.29
N ALA A 51 8.50 -7.55 -0.61
CA ALA A 51 8.53 -8.80 0.15
C ALA A 51 8.98 -8.63 1.60
N ALA A 52 9.78 -7.60 1.91
CA ALA A 52 10.27 -7.37 3.28
C ALA A 52 9.13 -6.98 4.24
N ASN A 53 8.02 -6.48 3.69
CA ASN A 53 6.87 -6.07 4.47
C ASN A 53 5.85 -7.21 4.64
N ILE A 54 6.08 -8.41 4.09
CA ILE A 54 5.19 -9.56 4.32
C ILE A 54 5.43 -10.14 5.72
N GLY A 55 4.41 -10.03 6.57
CA GLY A 55 4.40 -10.50 7.95
C GLY A 55 3.41 -11.63 8.21
N PRO A 56 3.32 -12.11 9.47
CA PRO A 56 2.36 -13.15 9.85
C PRO A 56 0.90 -12.67 9.83
N TYR A 57 0.65 -11.37 10.00
CA TYR A 57 -0.68 -10.78 10.04
C TYR A 57 -0.83 -9.74 8.95
N MET A 58 -1.59 -10.09 7.92
CA MET A 58 -1.81 -9.22 6.76
C MET A 58 -3.26 -8.74 6.72
N SER A 59 -3.49 -7.64 6.02
CA SER A 59 -4.82 -7.14 5.68
C SER A 59 -4.88 -6.85 4.18
N LEU A 60 -6.02 -7.16 3.57
CA LEU A 60 -6.33 -6.91 2.17
C LEU A 60 -7.52 -5.94 2.12
N ASP A 61 -7.34 -4.82 1.42
CA ASP A 61 -8.32 -3.73 1.35
C ASP A 61 -8.46 -3.22 -0.10
N GLU A 62 -9.63 -2.70 -0.43
CA GLU A 62 -9.89 -1.97 -1.69
C GLU A 62 -10.16 -0.50 -1.39
N THR A 63 -9.33 0.40 -1.93
CA THR A 63 -9.50 1.83 -1.75
C THR A 63 -9.64 2.53 -3.10
N CYS A 64 -10.67 3.38 -3.20
CA CYS A 64 -10.85 4.29 -4.33
C CYS A 64 -9.98 5.54 -4.14
N LEU A 65 -9.01 5.72 -5.04
CA LEU A 65 -8.17 6.90 -5.12
C LEU A 65 -8.88 8.04 -5.89
N SER A 66 -8.23 9.19 -5.94
CA SER A 66 -8.72 10.34 -6.71
C SER A 66 -8.96 9.95 -8.17
N ASN A 67 -10.01 10.51 -8.79
CA ASN A 67 -10.46 10.21 -10.15
C ASN A 67 -11.15 8.86 -10.35
N GLY A 68 -11.52 8.15 -9.26
CA GLY A 68 -12.36 6.95 -9.35
C GLY A 68 -11.57 5.66 -9.61
N GLU A 69 -10.24 5.71 -9.57
CA GLU A 69 -9.39 4.54 -9.71
C GLU A 69 -9.43 3.71 -8.42
N VAL A 70 -9.86 2.45 -8.51
CA VAL A 70 -9.85 1.54 -7.37
C VAL A 70 -8.55 0.75 -7.35
N TRP A 71 -7.96 0.62 -6.17
CA TRP A 71 -6.70 -0.08 -5.93
C TRP A 71 -6.89 -1.11 -4.82
N THR A 72 -6.25 -2.26 -4.99
CA THR A 72 -6.14 -3.28 -3.95
C THR A 72 -4.82 -3.12 -3.21
N PHE A 73 -4.90 -3.04 -1.88
CA PHE A 73 -3.75 -2.88 -0.99
C PHE A 73 -3.56 -4.12 -0.13
N LEU A 74 -2.32 -4.61 -0.09
CA LEU A 74 -1.89 -5.62 0.87
C LEU A 74 -1.03 -4.92 1.92
N THR A 75 -1.45 -4.99 3.17
CA THR A 75 -0.78 -4.31 4.29
C THR A 75 -0.42 -5.26 5.42
N ASN A 76 0.68 -4.97 6.11
CA ASN A 76 1.12 -5.67 7.30
C ASN A 76 0.65 -4.94 8.54
N LYS A 77 -0.14 -5.64 9.36
CA LYS A 77 -0.77 -5.11 10.57
C LYS A 77 0.25 -4.73 11.63
N ASP A 78 1.41 -5.42 11.67
CA ASP A 78 2.50 -5.15 12.62
C ASP A 78 3.21 -3.81 12.33
N GLY A 79 3.02 -3.24 11.14
CA GLY A 79 3.58 -1.93 10.80
C GLY A 79 2.80 -0.75 11.39
N HIS A 80 1.58 -0.97 11.90
CA HIS A 80 0.73 0.04 12.56
C HIS A 80 0.56 1.35 11.76
N GLY A 81 0.40 1.26 10.43
CA GLY A 81 0.27 2.41 9.53
C GLY A 81 1.56 3.17 9.27
N GLY A 82 2.68 2.74 9.86
CA GLY A 82 3.99 3.34 9.68
C GLY A 82 4.82 2.69 8.59
N LYS A 83 6.14 2.91 8.68
CA LYS A 83 7.11 2.26 7.78
C LYS A 83 7.05 0.74 7.98
N GLY A 84 6.86 0.01 6.88
CA GLY A 84 6.73 -1.45 6.90
C GLY A 84 5.30 -1.95 6.76
N THR A 85 4.30 -1.08 6.77
CA THR A 85 2.89 -1.48 6.57
C THR A 85 2.58 -1.84 5.13
N LEU A 86 2.95 -1.03 4.13
CA LEU A 86 2.54 -1.29 2.75
C LEU A 86 3.37 -2.42 2.12
N ALA A 87 2.74 -3.56 1.81
CA ALA A 87 3.42 -4.69 1.16
C ALA A 87 3.12 -4.78 -0.34
N ALA A 88 1.91 -4.43 -0.77
CA ALA A 88 1.58 -4.29 -2.18
C ALA A 88 0.53 -3.20 -2.42
N ALA A 89 0.60 -2.55 -3.58
CA ALA A 89 -0.46 -1.70 -4.11
C ALA A 89 -0.67 -2.05 -5.58
N ILE A 90 -1.85 -2.55 -5.92
CA ILE A 90 -2.16 -3.11 -7.23
C ILE A 90 -3.40 -2.38 -7.79
N PRO A 91 -3.35 -1.83 -9.02
CA PRO A 91 -4.52 -1.22 -9.63
C PRO A 91 -5.62 -2.26 -9.91
N GLY A 92 -6.86 -1.89 -9.66
CA GLY A 92 -8.04 -2.72 -9.91
C GLY A 92 -8.41 -3.64 -8.76
N THR A 93 -9.46 -4.43 -9.01
CA THR A 93 -10.16 -5.29 -8.04
C THR A 93 -10.40 -6.71 -8.56
N LYS A 94 -9.91 -7.01 -9.77
CA LYS A 94 -10.09 -8.30 -10.41
C LYS A 94 -9.18 -9.34 -9.76
N SER A 95 -9.81 -10.33 -9.14
CA SER A 95 -9.12 -11.33 -8.32
C SER A 95 -8.09 -12.14 -9.10
N ASP A 96 -8.39 -12.57 -10.33
CA ASP A 96 -7.48 -13.34 -11.18
C ASP A 96 -6.19 -12.59 -11.52
N GLU A 97 -6.30 -11.31 -11.88
CA GLU A 97 -5.17 -10.43 -12.14
C GLU A 97 -4.33 -10.22 -10.87
N ILE A 98 -4.98 -9.91 -9.74
CA ILE A 98 -4.32 -9.65 -8.44
C ILE A 98 -3.61 -10.92 -7.93
N ILE A 99 -4.26 -12.08 -8.00
CA ILE A 99 -3.69 -13.38 -7.60
C ILE A 99 -2.44 -13.66 -8.42
N SER A 100 -2.52 -13.48 -9.74
CA SER A 100 -1.39 -13.71 -10.65
C SER A 100 -0.20 -12.82 -10.31
N ILE A 101 -0.44 -11.53 -10.06
CA ILE A 101 0.58 -10.56 -9.66
C ILE A 101 1.23 -10.97 -8.34
N LEU A 102 0.44 -11.25 -7.30
CA LEU A 102 0.95 -11.59 -5.96
C LEU A 102 1.70 -12.93 -5.95
N ILE A 103 1.25 -13.93 -6.70
CA ILE A 103 1.94 -15.23 -6.82
C ILE A 103 3.26 -15.07 -7.57
N ALA A 104 3.31 -14.25 -8.63
CA ALA A 104 4.53 -14.00 -9.38
C ALA A 104 5.55 -13.20 -8.54
N ALA A 105 5.07 -12.23 -7.75
CA ALA A 105 5.92 -11.37 -6.92
C ALA A 105 6.47 -12.08 -5.67
N MET A 106 5.80 -13.14 -5.17
CA MET A 106 6.16 -13.83 -3.94
C MET A 106 6.43 -15.32 -4.12
N SER A 107 7.63 -15.74 -3.68
CA SER A 107 7.92 -17.16 -3.53
C SER A 107 6.94 -17.85 -2.56
N LYS A 108 6.76 -19.15 -2.77
CA LYS A 108 5.87 -19.98 -1.92
C LYS A 108 6.27 -19.94 -0.44
N SER A 109 7.56 -19.79 -0.11
CA SER A 109 8.03 -19.70 1.27
C SER A 109 7.61 -18.40 1.95
N VAL A 110 7.57 -17.28 1.21
CA VAL A 110 7.07 -15.99 1.72
C VAL A 110 5.57 -16.08 1.99
N ARG A 111 4.79 -16.62 1.05
CA ARG A 111 3.33 -16.78 1.20
C ARG A 111 2.95 -17.68 2.38
N ARG A 112 3.73 -18.73 2.66
CA ARG A 112 3.55 -19.64 3.81
C ARG A 112 3.77 -19.00 5.18
N LYS A 113 4.43 -17.84 5.26
CA LYS A 113 4.68 -17.15 6.55
C LYS A 113 3.43 -16.45 7.08
N VAL A 114 2.50 -16.11 6.19
CA VAL A 114 1.25 -15.46 6.55
C VAL A 114 0.38 -16.45 7.28
N LYS A 115 -0.05 -16.08 8.49
CA LYS A 115 -0.89 -16.89 9.38
C LYS A 115 -2.34 -16.43 9.35
N GLU A 116 -2.56 -15.15 9.13
CA GLU A 116 -3.89 -14.55 9.07
C GLU A 116 -3.93 -13.46 8.00
N VAL A 117 -5.05 -13.40 7.28
CA VAL A 117 -5.38 -12.29 6.38
C VAL A 117 -6.74 -11.75 6.78
N THR A 118 -6.81 -10.47 7.16
CA THR A 118 -8.08 -9.76 7.40
C THR A 118 -8.55 -9.09 6.11
N CYS A 119 -9.79 -9.31 5.69
CA CYS A 119 -10.37 -8.62 4.54
C CYS A 119 -11.89 -8.49 4.67
N ASP A 120 -12.51 -7.60 3.89
CA ASP A 120 -13.96 -7.48 3.82
C ASP A 120 -14.63 -8.78 3.34
N LEU A 121 -15.94 -8.91 3.64
CA LEU A 121 -16.85 -9.93 3.12
C LEU A 121 -17.13 -9.77 1.61
N SER A 122 -16.06 -9.74 0.82
CA SER A 122 -16.07 -9.70 -0.64
C SER A 122 -15.61 -11.05 -1.18
N PRO A 123 -16.39 -11.72 -2.06
CA PRO A 123 -15.95 -12.95 -2.72
C PRO A 123 -14.62 -12.79 -3.46
N SER A 124 -14.34 -11.60 -4.01
CA SER A 124 -13.07 -11.29 -4.66
C SER A 124 -11.91 -11.29 -3.66
N MET A 125 -12.06 -10.58 -2.53
CA MET A 125 -11.04 -10.50 -1.48
C MET A 125 -10.76 -11.87 -0.84
N MET A 126 -11.81 -12.62 -0.51
CA MET A 126 -11.68 -13.96 0.05
C MET A 126 -10.98 -14.91 -0.91
N LEU A 127 -11.26 -14.81 -2.22
CA LEU A 127 -10.59 -15.63 -3.23
C LEU A 127 -9.09 -15.26 -3.33
N ILE A 128 -8.76 -13.97 -3.35
CA ILE A 128 -7.36 -13.51 -3.38
C ILE A 128 -6.61 -14.02 -2.14
N ALA A 129 -7.18 -13.82 -0.95
CA ALA A 129 -6.57 -14.24 0.31
C ALA A 129 -6.35 -15.76 0.35
N GLY A 130 -7.36 -16.55 -0.05
CA GLY A 130 -7.30 -18.01 -0.07
C GLY A 130 -6.29 -18.58 -1.08
N GLU A 131 -6.20 -18.02 -2.28
CA GLU A 131 -5.28 -18.52 -3.32
C GLU A 131 -3.83 -18.09 -3.07
N VAL A 132 -3.62 -16.84 -2.67
CA VAL A 132 -2.27 -16.31 -2.44
C VAL A 132 -1.70 -16.88 -1.14
N PHE A 133 -2.47 -16.81 -0.05
CA PHE A 133 -2.06 -17.19 1.31
C PHE A 133 -2.79 -18.44 1.79
N TYR A 134 -2.73 -19.51 1.00
CA TYR A 134 -3.44 -20.78 1.21
C TYR A 134 -3.23 -21.51 2.56
N ASN A 135 -2.29 -21.05 3.40
CA ASN A 135 -2.06 -21.57 4.76
C ASN A 135 -2.59 -20.64 5.86
N ALA A 136 -3.09 -19.46 5.51
CA ALA A 136 -3.55 -18.45 6.44
C ALA A 136 -5.03 -18.65 6.79
N HIS A 137 -5.39 -18.27 8.01
CA HIS A 137 -6.78 -18.08 8.40
C HIS A 137 -7.29 -16.79 7.78
N VAL A 138 -8.31 -16.87 6.94
CA VAL A 138 -8.99 -15.67 6.42
C VAL A 138 -10.02 -15.24 7.46
N VAL A 139 -9.87 -14.00 7.93
CA VAL A 139 -10.73 -13.37 8.93
C VAL A 139 -11.45 -12.22 8.26
N ASN A 140 -12.72 -12.04 8.57
CA ASN A 140 -13.49 -10.91 8.06
C ASN A 140 -13.31 -9.71 8.99
N ASP A 141 -13.19 -8.51 8.41
CA ASP A 141 -13.23 -7.24 9.15
C ASP A 141 -14.67 -6.86 9.59
#